data_AF-A0A2I1RAU2-F1
#
_entry.id   AF-A0A2I1RAU2-F1
#
_cell.length_a   1.000
_cell.length_b   1.000
_cell.length_c   1.000
_cell.angle_alpha   90.00
_cell.angle_beta   90.00
_cell.angle_gamma   90.00
#
_symmetry.space_group_name_H-M   'P 1'
#
loop_
_entity.id
_entity.type
_entity.pdbx_description
1 polymer ?
#
loop_
_entity_poly.entity_id
_entity_poly.type
_entity_poly.pdbx_seq_one_letter_code
_entity_poly.pdbx_strand_id
1 'polypeptide(L)'
;MVATSIATVVGEANPGRHQPGVGERYWGPGDPDFGTAVAPRFEFADPHAAGLFHARDRSRDFGDRVTIGNRGERDAAVVVLLADGRTYLDILIPGSEAPLPEGDSLTYVQAPRTADGRPVLYGAVWVRDGRVMPVTLPIPTRHEFLDHLYLTPWSPEWNGGVSGRQILDAAAAGISYQYRTGGSTFLVRNSGRDWIGVVHRSGADLTFVECPPGGRVGFDLSPHSARAEVFSVVGRRIGGTAGHGPYMSRSGTVHPGWAGRPGEATAYGSVVVMLGSPVYSALPKRNLYMAFSDRRPFEARFARTS
;
A
#
# COMPACT_ATOMS: atom_id res chain seq x y z
N MET A 1 29.08 5.29 -16.24
CA MET A 1 29.64 5.78 -14.96
C MET A 1 29.54 7.30 -15.00
N VAL A 2 28.47 7.87 -14.45
CA VAL A 2 28.26 9.32 -14.43
C VAL A 2 28.38 9.73 -12.97
N ALA A 3 29.52 10.35 -12.65
CA ALA A 3 29.78 10.95 -11.36
C ALA A 3 29.05 12.30 -11.32
N THR A 4 27.89 12.35 -10.67
CA THR A 4 27.21 13.61 -10.39
C THR A 4 27.80 14.17 -9.10
N SER A 5 28.76 15.08 -9.20
CA SER A 5 29.19 15.91 -8.06
C SER A 5 28.04 16.86 -7.71
N ILE A 6 27.30 16.54 -6.66
CA ILE A 6 26.37 17.48 -6.04
C ILE A 6 27.21 18.29 -5.06
N ALA A 7 27.55 19.52 -5.46
CA ALA A 7 28.20 20.48 -4.59
C ALA A 7 27.31 20.75 -3.38
N THR A 8 27.90 20.59 -2.20
CA THR A 8 27.30 20.78 -0.89
C THR A 8 26.89 22.24 -0.72
N VAL A 9 25.59 22.52 -0.74
CA VAL A 9 25.02 23.76 -0.19
C VAL A 9 24.18 23.33 1.00
N VAL A 10 24.73 23.52 2.20
CA VAL A 10 24.01 23.33 3.47
C VAL A 10 23.01 24.48 3.58
N GLY A 11 21.78 24.24 3.14
CA GLY A 11 20.67 25.19 3.22
C GLY A 11 20.00 25.13 4.59
N GLU A 12 19.66 26.30 5.13
CA GLU A 12 19.09 26.53 6.46
C GLU A 12 18.01 25.53 6.89
N ALA A 13 18.14 25.05 8.12
CA ALA A 13 17.19 24.19 8.78
C ALA A 13 15.81 24.88 8.86
N ASN A 14 14.77 24.16 8.46
CA ASN A 14 13.40 24.67 8.44
C ASN A 14 12.93 24.93 9.91
N PRO A 15 12.78 26.19 10.36
CA PRO A 15 12.69 26.51 11.79
C PRO A 15 11.41 26.01 12.49
N GLY A 16 10.41 25.54 11.72
CA GLY A 16 9.11 25.11 12.23
C GLY A 16 8.96 23.61 12.53
N ARG A 17 9.99 22.77 12.33
CA ARG A 17 9.87 21.30 12.46
C ARG A 17 10.96 20.62 13.31
N HIS A 18 11.67 21.36 14.15
CA HIS A 18 12.52 20.75 15.17
C HIS A 18 11.67 20.28 16.36
N GLN A 19 11.22 19.02 16.34
CA GLN A 19 10.87 18.36 17.60
C GLN A 19 12.18 17.94 18.29
N PRO A 20 12.50 18.46 19.49
CA PRO A 20 13.64 17.99 20.26
C PRO A 20 13.50 16.48 20.54
N GLY A 21 14.59 15.72 20.36
CA GLY A 21 14.65 14.26 20.57
C GLY A 21 14.55 13.39 19.31
N VAL A 22 14.07 13.93 18.17
CA VAL A 22 13.98 13.17 16.91
C VAL A 22 15.36 12.95 16.26
N GLY A 23 16.26 13.93 16.39
CA GLY A 23 17.62 13.85 15.84
C GLY A 23 18.52 12.79 16.50
N GLU A 24 18.19 12.34 17.72
CA GLU A 24 18.97 11.30 18.40
C GLU A 24 18.59 9.88 17.93
N ARG A 25 17.35 9.70 17.46
CA ARG A 25 16.80 8.39 17.10
C ARG A 25 17.03 8.02 15.63
N TYR A 26 17.24 9.02 14.76
CA TYR A 26 17.39 8.84 13.31
C TYR A 26 18.62 9.59 12.81
N TRP A 27 19.02 9.36 11.57
CA TRP A 27 20.13 10.08 10.95
C TRP A 27 19.62 11.25 10.12
N GLY A 28 20.10 12.46 10.37
CA GLY A 28 19.57 13.67 9.75
C GLY A 28 20.52 14.87 9.81
N PRO A 29 20.08 16.06 9.35
CA PRO A 29 20.92 17.25 9.14
C PRO A 29 21.71 17.78 10.36
N GLY A 30 21.40 17.32 11.58
CA GLY A 30 22.15 17.65 12.80
C GLY A 30 23.34 16.72 13.09
N ASP A 31 23.48 15.62 12.34
CA ASP A 31 24.58 14.68 12.52
C ASP A 31 25.87 15.18 11.86
N PRO A 32 27.04 14.94 12.49
CA PRO A 32 28.33 15.44 11.99
C PRO A 32 28.77 14.81 10.67
N ASP A 33 28.23 13.64 10.32
CA ASP A 33 28.52 12.91 9.08
C ASP A 33 27.44 13.10 8.00
N PHE A 34 26.38 13.85 8.30
CA PHE A 34 25.28 14.07 7.37
C PHE A 34 25.70 14.91 6.16
N GLY A 35 25.45 14.40 4.95
CA GLY A 35 25.79 15.10 3.70
C GLY A 35 27.29 15.26 3.45
N THR A 36 28.14 14.63 4.27
CA THR A 36 29.60 14.64 4.06
C THR A 36 30.03 13.61 3.03
N ALA A 37 31.26 13.75 2.52
CA ALA A 37 31.84 12.78 1.58
C ALA A 37 32.08 11.39 2.19
N VAL A 38 32.11 11.29 3.54
CA VAL A 38 32.30 10.04 4.27
C VAL A 38 30.96 9.61 4.84
N ALA A 39 30.29 8.70 4.16
CA ALA A 39 29.03 8.15 4.64
C ALA A 39 29.23 7.37 5.96
N PRO A 40 28.28 7.44 6.91
CA PRO A 40 28.32 6.58 8.08
C PRO A 40 28.24 5.11 7.70
N ARG A 41 28.64 4.25 8.64
CA ARG A 41 28.43 2.81 8.52
C ARG A 41 26.96 2.50 8.77
N PHE A 42 26.19 2.46 7.68
CA PHE A 42 24.79 2.09 7.72
C PHE A 42 24.62 0.59 8.02
N GLU A 43 23.63 0.30 8.86
CA GLU A 43 22.97 -1.00 8.87
C GLU A 43 21.78 -0.95 7.91
N PHE A 44 21.42 -2.09 7.36
CA PHE A 44 20.35 -2.20 6.37
C PHE A 44 19.26 -3.12 6.88
N ALA A 45 18.01 -2.71 6.70
CA ALA A 45 16.83 -3.48 7.06
C ALA A 45 15.95 -3.72 5.84
N ASP A 46 15.18 -4.81 5.86
CA ASP A 46 14.29 -5.17 4.74
C ASP A 46 13.03 -4.27 4.72
N PRO A 47 12.82 -3.44 3.68
CA PRO A 47 11.63 -2.60 3.57
C PRO A 47 10.33 -3.41 3.43
N HIS A 48 10.37 -4.60 2.81
CA HIS A 48 9.17 -5.44 2.64
C HIS A 48 8.71 -5.98 4.00
N ALA A 49 9.64 -6.53 4.79
CA ALA A 49 9.35 -7.00 6.14
C ALA A 49 8.89 -5.87 7.07
N ALA A 50 9.41 -4.66 6.86
CA ALA A 50 9.00 -3.47 7.61
C ALA A 50 7.64 -2.89 7.19
N GLY A 51 7.04 -3.38 6.11
CA GLY A 51 5.76 -2.86 5.61
C GLY A 51 5.87 -1.49 4.94
N LEU A 52 7.03 -1.16 4.37
CA LEU A 52 7.28 0.13 3.73
C LEU A 52 7.14 0.01 2.23
N PHE A 53 6.48 0.99 1.61
CA PHE A 53 6.38 1.09 0.16
C PHE A 53 6.29 2.54 -0.28
N HIS A 54 6.50 2.79 -1.56
CA HIS A 54 6.15 4.05 -2.18
C HIS A 54 4.98 3.88 -3.15
N ALA A 55 4.13 4.90 -3.25
CA ALA A 55 3.02 4.92 -4.17
C ALA A 55 3.04 6.21 -4.99
N ARG A 56 2.45 6.18 -6.18
CA ARG A 56 2.09 7.39 -6.91
C ARG A 56 0.60 7.60 -6.68
N ASP A 57 0.26 8.59 -5.87
CA ASP A 57 -1.11 9.06 -5.77
C ASP A 57 -1.50 9.69 -7.10
N ARG A 58 -2.58 9.17 -7.69
CA ARG A 58 -3.19 9.68 -8.93
C ARG A 58 -4.54 10.36 -8.62
N SER A 59 -4.80 10.70 -7.36
CA SER A 59 -6.01 11.42 -7.00
C SER A 59 -6.09 12.74 -7.77
N ARG A 60 -7.25 13.00 -8.39
CA ARG A 60 -7.46 14.15 -9.28
C ARG A 60 -7.38 15.49 -8.55
N ASP A 61 -7.43 15.48 -7.22
CA ASP A 61 -7.57 16.68 -6.39
C ASP A 61 -6.23 17.31 -6.01
N PHE A 62 -5.13 16.56 -6.06
CA PHE A 62 -3.80 17.02 -5.58
C PHE A 62 -2.66 16.84 -6.59
N GLY A 63 -2.97 16.43 -7.82
CA GLY A 63 -1.96 16.12 -8.84
C GLY A 63 -1.21 14.82 -8.56
N ASP A 64 -0.40 14.38 -9.52
CA ASP A 64 0.41 13.16 -9.38
C ASP A 64 1.49 13.37 -8.30
N ARG A 65 1.29 12.82 -7.10
CA ARG A 65 2.25 12.92 -5.99
C ARG A 65 2.84 11.57 -5.64
N VAL A 66 4.12 11.53 -5.25
CA VAL A 66 4.74 10.30 -4.72
C VAL A 66 4.59 10.31 -3.21
N THR A 67 4.15 9.22 -2.61
CA THR A 67 4.04 9.05 -1.16
C THR A 67 4.91 7.88 -0.69
N ILE A 68 5.37 7.93 0.55
CA ILE A 68 5.93 6.76 1.27
C ILE A 68 4.89 6.32 2.29
N GLY A 69 4.41 5.08 2.16
CA GLY A 69 3.47 4.47 3.09
C GLY A 69 4.17 3.58 4.12
N ASN A 70 3.69 3.63 5.37
CA ASN A 70 4.09 2.70 6.42
C ASN A 70 2.90 1.85 6.85
N ARG A 71 2.91 0.61 6.37
CA ARG A 71 1.94 -0.43 6.68
C ARG A 71 2.45 -1.41 7.74
N GLY A 72 3.65 -1.19 8.25
CA GLY A 72 4.24 -1.92 9.36
C GLY A 72 3.67 -1.54 10.72
N GLU A 73 4.28 -2.08 11.76
CA GLU A 73 3.88 -1.88 13.16
C GLU A 73 4.82 -0.92 13.92
N ARG A 74 5.88 -0.43 13.27
CA ARG A 74 6.91 0.41 13.88
C ARG A 74 7.05 1.73 13.15
N ASP A 75 7.45 2.77 13.87
CA ASP A 75 7.81 4.05 13.28
C ASP A 75 8.98 3.91 12.30
N ALA A 76 8.88 4.60 11.18
CA ALA A 76 9.99 4.89 10.29
C ALA A 76 10.24 6.41 10.26
N ALA A 77 11.33 6.83 9.65
CA ALA A 77 11.56 8.23 9.32
C ALA A 77 11.86 8.38 7.83
N VAL A 78 11.42 9.49 7.25
CA VAL A 78 11.79 9.91 5.90
C VAL A 78 12.68 11.14 6.01
N VAL A 79 13.86 11.07 5.41
CA VAL A 79 14.78 12.20 5.32
C VAL A 79 14.86 12.64 3.89
N VAL A 80 14.38 13.85 3.65
CA VAL A 80 14.18 14.40 2.31
C VAL A 80 15.26 15.44 2.04
N LEU A 81 15.95 15.26 0.92
CA LEU A 81 16.95 16.18 0.38
C LEU A 81 16.40 16.77 -0.91
N LEU A 82 16.19 18.08 -0.92
CA LEU A 82 15.71 18.82 -2.09
C LEU A 82 16.88 19.27 -2.96
N ALA A 83 16.64 19.41 -4.27
CA ALA A 83 17.64 19.89 -5.22
C ALA A 83 18.16 21.31 -4.91
N ASP A 84 17.38 22.12 -4.19
CA ASP A 84 17.76 23.47 -3.74
C ASP A 84 18.62 23.48 -2.46
N GLY A 85 19.01 22.31 -1.95
CA GLY A 85 19.86 22.14 -0.76
C GLY A 85 19.10 22.12 0.57
N ARG A 86 17.79 22.38 0.57
CA ARG A 86 16.98 22.23 1.79
C ARG A 86 16.82 20.76 2.17
N THR A 87 16.79 20.51 3.47
CA THR A 87 16.62 19.16 4.01
C THR A 87 15.65 19.16 5.19
N TYR A 88 14.91 18.07 5.35
CA TYR A 88 14.05 17.87 6.51
C TYR A 88 13.85 16.38 6.81
N LEU A 89 13.39 16.10 8.03
CA LEU A 89 13.08 14.77 8.51
C LEU A 89 11.64 14.75 9.03
N ASP A 90 10.85 13.79 8.56
CA ASP A 90 9.50 13.55 9.07
C ASP A 90 9.39 12.12 9.62
N ILE A 91 8.64 11.96 10.71
CA ILE A 91 8.32 10.65 11.28
C ILE A 91 7.11 10.08 10.55
N LEU A 92 7.26 8.84 10.11
CA LEU A 92 6.24 8.06 9.42
C LEU A 92 5.75 6.96 10.37
N ILE A 93 4.67 7.27 11.09
CA ILE A 93 4.05 6.35 12.06
C ILE A 93 3.31 5.20 11.37
N PRO A 94 3.06 4.08 12.06
CA PRO A 94 2.23 2.98 11.54
C PRO A 94 0.88 3.44 10.99
N GLY A 95 0.53 2.97 9.80
CA GLY A 95 -0.73 3.28 9.10
C GLY A 95 -0.76 4.65 8.42
N SER A 96 0.33 5.41 8.43
CA SER A 96 0.41 6.73 7.80
C SER A 96 1.12 6.72 6.44
N GLU A 97 0.94 7.81 5.70
CA GLU A 97 1.68 8.11 4.48
C GLU A 97 2.33 9.48 4.60
N ALA A 98 3.56 9.60 4.08
CA ALA A 98 4.26 10.88 3.95
C ALA A 98 4.32 11.27 2.47
N PRO A 99 3.72 12.41 2.08
CA PRO A 99 3.87 12.92 0.72
C PRO A 99 5.30 13.43 0.51
N LEU A 100 5.90 13.01 -0.61
CA LEU A 100 7.16 13.58 -1.07
C LEU A 100 6.90 14.93 -1.76
N PRO A 101 7.89 15.84 -1.75
CA PRO A 101 7.80 17.10 -2.46
C PRO A 101 7.50 16.92 -3.96
N GLU A 102 6.82 17.90 -4.55
CA GLU A 102 6.54 17.91 -6.00
C GLU A 102 7.80 18.14 -6.86
N GLY A 103 8.84 18.75 -6.26
CA GLY A 103 10.13 18.98 -6.91
C GLY A 103 11.11 17.81 -6.80
N ASP A 104 12.23 17.95 -7.52
CA ASP A 104 13.33 16.99 -7.50
C ASP A 104 13.83 16.78 -6.07
N SER A 105 13.84 15.52 -5.64
CA SER A 105 14.17 15.15 -4.27
C SER A 105 14.75 13.75 -4.17
N LEU A 106 15.69 13.56 -3.24
CA LEU A 106 16.15 12.25 -2.79
C LEU A 106 15.66 12.04 -1.36
N THR A 107 14.90 10.98 -1.15
CA THR A 107 14.35 10.63 0.17
C THR A 107 14.95 9.32 0.66
N TYR A 108 15.57 9.32 1.83
CA TYR A 108 15.97 8.10 2.53
C TYR A 108 14.89 7.68 3.52
N VAL A 109 14.58 6.38 3.57
CA VAL A 109 13.64 5.81 4.55
C VAL A 109 14.43 4.99 5.56
N GLN A 110 14.20 5.26 6.83
CA GLN A 110 15.08 4.82 7.92
C GLN A 110 14.31 4.15 9.04
N ALA A 111 14.96 3.19 9.70
CA ALA A 111 14.53 2.71 11.00
C ALA A 111 15.17 3.57 12.10
N PRO A 112 14.71 3.45 13.36
CA PRO A 112 15.48 3.95 14.49
C PRO A 112 16.91 3.39 14.46
N ARG A 113 17.86 4.19 14.93
CA ARG A 113 19.24 3.75 15.15
C ARG A 113 19.28 2.49 16.00
N THR A 114 20.31 1.70 15.76
CA THR A 114 20.64 0.56 16.63
C THR A 114 21.00 1.04 18.04
N ALA A 115 21.05 0.11 18.99
CA ALA A 115 21.41 0.43 20.38
C ALA A 115 22.83 1.02 20.52
N ASP A 116 23.75 0.72 19.60
CA ASP A 116 25.09 1.30 19.50
C ASP A 116 25.13 2.60 18.66
N GLY A 117 23.97 3.15 18.28
CA GLY A 117 23.83 4.45 17.62
C GLY A 117 24.02 4.44 16.10
N ARG A 118 24.13 3.26 15.46
CA ARG A 118 24.32 3.18 14.02
C ARG A 118 23.03 3.50 13.27
N PRO A 119 23.09 4.28 12.18
CA PRO A 119 21.93 4.56 11.36
C PRO A 119 21.50 3.33 10.56
N VAL A 120 20.18 3.14 10.46
CA VAL A 120 19.57 1.99 9.79
C VAL A 120 18.75 2.46 8.59
N LEU A 121 19.08 1.99 7.39
CA LEU A 121 18.35 2.31 6.16
C LEU A 121 17.48 1.15 5.70
N TYR A 122 16.24 1.48 5.33
CA TYR A 122 15.39 0.59 4.53
C TYR A 122 15.66 0.76 3.04
N GLY A 123 15.94 1.98 2.61
CA GLY A 123 16.19 2.32 1.21
C GLY A 123 15.99 3.80 0.92
N ALA A 124 15.83 4.12 -0.35
CA ALA A 124 15.62 5.47 -0.85
C ALA A 124 14.60 5.52 -1.98
N VAL A 125 14.05 6.70 -2.21
CA VAL A 125 13.23 7.07 -3.35
C VAL A 125 13.80 8.36 -3.93
N TRP A 126 14.20 8.32 -5.20
CA TRP A 126 14.63 9.50 -5.94
C TRP A 126 13.50 9.93 -6.87
N VAL A 127 13.02 11.16 -6.71
CA VAL A 127 12.03 11.77 -7.61
C VAL A 127 12.72 12.84 -8.45
N ARG A 128 12.49 12.78 -9.76
CA ARG A 128 12.93 13.80 -10.72
C ARG A 128 11.82 14.06 -11.73
N ASP A 129 11.47 15.32 -11.94
CA ASP A 129 10.41 15.73 -12.86
C ASP A 129 9.09 14.97 -12.61
N GLY A 130 8.73 14.78 -11.33
CA GLY A 130 7.53 14.05 -10.89
C GLY A 130 7.56 12.53 -11.17
N ARG A 131 8.73 11.96 -11.49
CA ARG A 131 8.92 10.53 -11.76
C ARG A 131 9.88 9.91 -10.76
N VAL A 132 9.57 8.68 -10.34
CA VAL A 132 10.49 7.87 -9.54
C VAL A 132 11.62 7.37 -10.43
N MET A 133 12.84 7.63 -10.03
CA MET A 133 14.07 7.25 -10.71
C MET A 133 14.69 6.01 -10.04
N PRO A 134 15.43 5.17 -10.78
CA PRO A 134 16.13 4.02 -10.20
C PRO A 134 17.16 4.45 -9.15
N VAL A 135 17.24 3.68 -8.06
CA VAL A 135 18.25 3.84 -7.00
C VAL A 135 18.82 2.47 -6.63
N THR A 136 20.02 2.46 -6.03
CA THR A 136 20.69 1.23 -5.59
C THR A 136 19.92 0.50 -4.48
N LEU A 137 19.22 1.24 -3.64
CA LEU A 137 18.47 0.71 -2.48
C LEU A 137 17.00 1.10 -2.60
N PRO A 138 16.21 0.48 -3.48
CA PRO A 138 14.85 0.91 -3.72
C PRO A 138 13.94 0.57 -2.54
N ILE A 139 13.01 1.48 -2.23
CA ILE A 139 11.79 1.15 -1.49
C ILE A 139 10.79 0.54 -2.49
N PRO A 140 10.15 -0.61 -2.18
CA PRO A 140 9.26 -1.25 -3.13
C PRO A 140 8.07 -0.35 -3.47
N THR A 141 7.55 -0.50 -4.67
CA THR A 141 6.27 0.09 -5.05
C THR A 141 5.15 -0.53 -4.23
N ARG A 142 4.03 0.19 -4.05
CA ARG A 142 2.83 -0.36 -3.43
C ARG A 142 2.36 -1.63 -4.15
N HIS A 143 2.50 -1.65 -5.48
CA HIS A 143 2.15 -2.81 -6.30
C HIS A 143 2.97 -4.05 -5.90
N GLU A 144 4.30 -3.94 -5.84
CA GLU A 144 5.19 -5.02 -5.42
C GLU A 144 4.94 -5.46 -3.97
N PHE A 145 4.71 -4.48 -3.08
CA PHE A 145 4.38 -4.76 -1.68
C PHE A 145 3.09 -5.56 -1.55
N LEU A 146 2.03 -5.17 -2.24
CA LEU A 146 0.74 -5.85 -2.20
C LEU A 146 0.78 -7.21 -2.89
N ASP A 147 1.51 -7.34 -3.99
CA ASP A 147 1.67 -8.63 -4.68
C ASP A 147 2.37 -9.68 -3.81
N HIS A 148 3.33 -9.22 -3.02
CA HIS A 148 4.03 -10.07 -2.07
C HIS A 148 3.13 -10.56 -0.93
N LEU A 149 2.09 -9.79 -0.58
CA LEU A 149 1.18 -10.11 0.52
C LEU A 149 -0.10 -10.80 0.09
N TYR A 150 -0.61 -10.54 -1.11
CA TYR A 150 -1.94 -10.93 -1.54
C TYR A 150 -1.91 -11.53 -2.94
N LEU A 151 -2.98 -12.25 -3.29
CA LEU A 151 -3.30 -12.52 -4.68
C LEU A 151 -3.93 -11.25 -5.28
N THR A 152 -3.24 -10.65 -6.24
CA THR A 152 -3.66 -9.39 -6.87
C THR A 152 -3.93 -9.61 -8.37
N PRO A 153 -4.51 -8.63 -9.09
CA PRO A 153 -4.68 -8.70 -10.54
C PRO A 153 -3.39 -8.83 -11.34
N TRP A 154 -2.27 -8.44 -10.74
CA TRP A 154 -0.95 -8.41 -11.36
C TRP A 154 -0.06 -9.57 -10.92
N SER A 155 -0.51 -10.39 -9.96
CA SER A 155 0.15 -11.64 -9.62
C SER A 155 0.26 -12.53 -10.87
N PRO A 156 1.43 -13.14 -11.16
CA PRO A 156 1.60 -14.03 -12.31
C PRO A 156 0.60 -15.20 -12.36
N GLU A 157 0.17 -15.67 -11.19
CA GLU A 157 -0.79 -16.74 -11.06
C GLU A 157 -2.26 -16.29 -11.16
N TRP A 158 -2.56 -14.99 -11.26
CA TRP A 158 -3.94 -14.50 -11.37
C TRP A 158 -4.62 -15.04 -12.64
N ASN A 159 -5.73 -15.74 -12.47
CA ASN A 159 -6.47 -16.39 -13.55
C ASN A 159 -7.91 -15.84 -13.70
N GLY A 160 -8.13 -14.60 -13.24
CA GLY A 160 -9.44 -13.95 -13.30
C GLY A 160 -10.36 -14.25 -12.11
N GLY A 161 -9.84 -14.87 -11.04
CA GLY A 161 -10.55 -15.09 -9.80
C GLY A 161 -9.73 -15.86 -8.76
N VAL A 162 -10.43 -16.45 -7.79
CA VAL A 162 -9.83 -17.19 -6.66
C VAL A 162 -9.98 -18.71 -6.79
N SER A 163 -10.24 -19.21 -8.00
CA SER A 163 -10.33 -20.66 -8.25
C SER A 163 -8.98 -21.34 -8.02
N GLY A 164 -9.01 -22.52 -7.39
CA GLY A 164 -7.82 -23.32 -7.09
C GLY A 164 -6.92 -22.73 -6.00
N ARG A 165 -7.41 -21.76 -5.22
CA ARG A 165 -6.70 -21.18 -4.07
C ARG A 165 -7.11 -21.84 -2.78
N GLN A 166 -6.27 -21.70 -1.76
CA GLN A 166 -6.63 -22.06 -0.41
C GLN A 166 -7.80 -21.18 0.05
N ILE A 167 -8.99 -21.79 0.18
CA ILE A 167 -10.19 -21.08 0.63
C ILE A 167 -10.24 -21.09 2.16
N LEU A 168 -10.22 -19.88 2.73
CA LEU A 168 -10.35 -19.60 4.15
C LEU A 168 -11.82 -19.38 4.52
N ASP A 169 -12.16 -19.65 5.79
CA ASP A 169 -13.49 -19.36 6.32
C ASP A 169 -13.62 -17.87 6.64
N ALA A 170 -14.39 -17.16 5.81
CA ALA A 170 -14.68 -15.74 5.99
C ALA A 170 -15.36 -15.44 7.33
N ALA A 171 -16.26 -16.30 7.82
CA ALA A 171 -16.96 -16.06 9.09
C ALA A 171 -16.00 -16.16 10.27
N ALA A 172 -15.18 -17.22 10.28
CA ALA A 172 -14.16 -17.43 11.31
C ALA A 172 -13.13 -16.30 11.32
N ALA A 173 -12.82 -15.72 10.17
CA ALA A 173 -11.94 -14.56 10.03
C ALA A 173 -12.62 -13.21 10.32
N GLY A 174 -13.92 -13.17 10.64
CA GLY A 174 -14.64 -11.92 10.91
C GLY A 174 -14.90 -11.07 9.67
N ILE A 175 -15.07 -11.68 8.50
CA ILE A 175 -15.28 -10.99 7.23
C ILE A 175 -16.74 -11.18 6.80
N SER A 176 -17.40 -10.07 6.48
CA SER A 176 -18.80 -10.07 6.07
C SER A 176 -19.06 -9.17 4.88
N TYR A 177 -20.13 -9.46 4.16
CA TYR A 177 -20.46 -8.84 2.88
C TYR A 177 -21.90 -8.37 2.89
N GLN A 178 -22.12 -7.17 2.37
CA GLN A 178 -23.46 -6.60 2.32
C GLN A 178 -23.74 -6.08 0.91
N TYR A 179 -24.84 -6.57 0.34
CA TYR A 179 -25.39 -6.08 -0.90
C TYR A 179 -26.90 -5.93 -0.79
N ARG A 180 -27.44 -4.86 -1.34
CA ARG A 180 -28.88 -4.67 -1.47
C ARG A 180 -29.26 -4.94 -2.93
N THR A 181 -30.22 -5.83 -3.18
CA THR A 181 -30.69 -6.08 -4.56
C THR A 181 -31.25 -4.79 -5.15
N GLY A 182 -30.82 -4.44 -6.36
CA GLY A 182 -31.07 -3.15 -7.03
C GLY A 182 -30.33 -1.97 -6.41
N GLY A 183 -29.41 -2.23 -5.48
CA GLY A 183 -28.56 -1.24 -4.83
C GLY A 183 -27.35 -0.87 -5.66
N SER A 184 -26.83 0.32 -5.40
CA SER A 184 -25.68 0.91 -6.08
C SER A 184 -24.36 0.74 -5.31
N THR A 185 -24.31 -0.11 -4.29
CA THR A 185 -23.10 -0.28 -3.48
C THR A 185 -22.94 -1.71 -3.00
N PHE A 186 -21.75 -2.27 -3.16
CA PHE A 186 -21.29 -3.51 -2.51
C PHE A 186 -20.33 -3.16 -1.38
N LEU A 187 -20.52 -3.74 -0.20
CA LEU A 187 -19.71 -3.47 0.98
C LEU A 187 -19.03 -4.75 1.48
N VAL A 188 -17.72 -4.64 1.75
CA VAL A 188 -16.95 -5.64 2.49
C VAL A 188 -16.59 -5.06 3.84
N ARG A 189 -16.83 -5.81 4.91
CA ARG A 189 -16.46 -5.44 6.28
C ARG A 189 -15.48 -6.46 6.83
N ASN A 190 -14.46 -5.97 7.51
CA ASN A 190 -13.44 -6.78 8.14
C ASN A 190 -13.43 -6.47 9.64
N SER A 191 -14.14 -7.26 10.44
CA SER A 191 -14.04 -7.24 11.91
C SER A 191 -12.97 -8.18 12.45
N GLY A 192 -12.17 -8.78 11.55
CA GLY A 192 -11.03 -9.63 11.89
C GLY A 192 -9.82 -8.83 12.36
N ARG A 193 -8.72 -9.56 12.58
CA ARG A 193 -7.42 -9.01 13.01
C ARG A 193 -6.43 -8.78 11.88
N ASP A 194 -6.63 -9.49 10.77
CA ASP A 194 -5.75 -9.44 9.61
C ASP A 194 -6.29 -8.48 8.56
N TRP A 195 -5.38 -7.89 7.80
CA TRP A 195 -5.76 -7.12 6.62
C TRP A 195 -6.15 -8.03 5.48
N ILE A 196 -7.18 -7.65 4.73
CA ILE A 196 -7.65 -8.38 3.55
C ILE A 196 -7.58 -7.51 2.32
N GLY A 197 -7.53 -8.15 1.15
CA GLY A 197 -7.65 -7.49 -0.14
C GLY A 197 -9.00 -7.76 -0.79
N VAL A 198 -9.48 -6.83 -1.59
CA VAL A 198 -10.62 -7.03 -2.49
C VAL A 198 -10.17 -6.67 -3.89
N VAL A 199 -10.14 -7.67 -4.77
CA VAL A 199 -10.01 -7.49 -6.21
C VAL A 199 -11.39 -7.22 -6.76
N HIS A 200 -11.58 -6.05 -7.36
CA HIS A 200 -12.82 -5.66 -8.02
C HIS A 200 -12.60 -5.61 -9.53
N ARG A 201 -13.42 -6.38 -10.26
CA ARG A 201 -13.45 -6.41 -11.72
C ARG A 201 -14.76 -5.82 -12.23
N SER A 202 -14.68 -4.73 -13.01
CA SER A 202 -15.79 -4.15 -13.77
C SER A 202 -15.51 -4.30 -15.27
N GLY A 203 -16.04 -5.36 -15.89
CA GLY A 203 -15.67 -5.70 -17.27
C GLY A 203 -14.18 -6.05 -17.41
N ALA A 204 -13.44 -5.22 -18.14
CA ALA A 204 -11.99 -5.37 -18.34
C ALA A 204 -11.16 -4.63 -17.28
N ASP A 205 -11.78 -3.71 -16.53
CA ASP A 205 -11.10 -2.91 -15.52
C ASP A 205 -10.93 -3.71 -14.24
N LEU A 206 -9.71 -3.71 -13.71
CA LEU A 206 -9.33 -4.42 -12.49
C LEU A 206 -8.74 -3.43 -11.48
N THR A 207 -9.28 -3.46 -10.27
CA THR A 207 -8.77 -2.67 -9.15
C THR A 207 -8.53 -3.58 -7.95
N PHE A 208 -7.66 -3.13 -7.04
CA PHE A 208 -7.38 -3.79 -5.78
C PHE A 208 -7.49 -2.77 -4.67
N VAL A 209 -8.27 -3.09 -3.64
CA VAL A 209 -8.44 -2.25 -2.46
C VAL A 209 -8.23 -3.08 -1.20
N GLU A 210 -7.37 -2.61 -0.32
CA GLU A 210 -7.19 -3.21 1.00
C GLU A 210 -8.34 -2.83 1.93
N CYS A 211 -8.67 -3.73 2.85
CA CYS A 211 -9.61 -3.46 3.94
C CYS A 211 -8.92 -3.74 5.30
N PRO A 212 -8.68 -2.70 6.12
CA PRO A 212 -8.03 -2.87 7.41
C PRO A 212 -8.85 -3.70 8.41
N PRO A 213 -8.21 -4.26 9.44
CA PRO A 213 -8.84 -4.78 10.64
C PRO A 213 -9.74 -3.72 11.26
N GLY A 214 -10.97 -4.12 11.62
CA GLY A 214 -12.03 -3.19 12.08
C GLY A 214 -12.60 -2.28 10.99
N GLY A 215 -12.14 -2.42 9.74
CA GLY A 215 -12.48 -1.53 8.63
C GLY A 215 -13.63 -2.00 7.75
N ARG A 216 -13.93 -1.18 6.73
CA ARG A 216 -14.85 -1.51 5.65
C ARG A 216 -14.40 -0.85 4.35
N VAL A 217 -14.73 -1.47 3.23
CA VAL A 217 -14.56 -0.91 1.89
C VAL A 217 -15.89 -1.00 1.13
N GLY A 218 -16.22 0.05 0.39
CA GLY A 218 -17.39 0.13 -0.46
C GLY A 218 -17.02 0.30 -1.92
N PHE A 219 -17.83 -0.32 -2.78
CA PHE A 219 -17.68 -0.24 -4.23
C PHE A 219 -18.98 0.25 -4.81
N ASP A 220 -18.90 1.36 -5.56
CA ASP A 220 -20.05 1.87 -6.28
C ASP A 220 -20.37 0.97 -7.47
N LEU A 221 -21.65 0.69 -7.62
CA LEU A 221 -22.22 -0.17 -8.63
C LEU A 221 -23.20 0.65 -9.46
N SER A 222 -23.08 0.56 -10.78
CA SER A 222 -24.15 1.04 -11.65
C SER A 222 -25.24 -0.03 -11.74
N PRO A 223 -26.48 0.24 -11.30
CA PRO A 223 -27.59 -0.71 -11.45
C PRO A 223 -27.96 -0.96 -12.92
N HIS A 224 -27.49 -0.10 -13.83
CA HIS A 224 -27.67 -0.22 -15.27
C HIS A 224 -26.44 -0.77 -15.98
N SER A 225 -25.43 -1.25 -15.24
CA SER A 225 -24.25 -1.88 -15.85
C SER A 225 -24.69 -3.14 -16.61
N ALA A 226 -24.43 -3.17 -17.91
CA ALA A 226 -24.57 -4.37 -18.73
C ALA A 226 -23.44 -5.39 -18.46
N ARG A 227 -22.47 -5.05 -17.59
CA ARG A 227 -21.30 -5.87 -17.29
C ARG A 227 -21.44 -6.53 -15.93
N ALA A 228 -20.85 -7.71 -15.80
CA ALA A 228 -20.73 -8.37 -14.51
C ALA A 228 -19.64 -7.69 -13.67
N GLU A 229 -19.98 -7.42 -12.42
CA GLU A 229 -19.11 -6.87 -11.39
C GLU A 229 -18.66 -8.03 -10.49
N VAL A 230 -17.35 -8.28 -10.41
CA VAL A 230 -16.82 -9.39 -9.62
C VAL A 230 -15.96 -8.87 -8.49
N PHE A 231 -16.27 -9.32 -7.28
CA PHE A 231 -15.54 -9.00 -6.06
C PHE A 231 -14.89 -10.27 -5.54
N SER A 232 -13.58 -10.39 -5.69
CA SER A 232 -12.78 -11.50 -5.17
C SER A 232 -12.05 -11.05 -3.91
N VAL A 233 -12.31 -11.73 -2.80
CA VAL A 233 -11.83 -11.31 -1.48
C VAL A 233 -10.69 -12.24 -1.11
N VAL A 234 -9.51 -11.66 -0.90
CA VAL A 234 -8.25 -12.37 -0.75
C VAL A 234 -7.66 -12.15 0.63
N GLY A 235 -7.09 -13.23 1.19
CA GLY A 235 -6.35 -13.18 2.45
C GLY A 235 -4.86 -12.99 2.20
N ARG A 236 -4.11 -12.80 3.29
CA ARG A 236 -2.65 -12.79 3.23
C ARG A 236 -2.15 -14.15 2.74
N ARG A 237 -1.11 -14.13 1.90
CA ARG A 237 -0.37 -15.32 1.48
C ARG A 237 0.22 -16.04 2.68
N ILE A 238 0.21 -17.37 2.65
CA ILE A 238 0.73 -18.22 3.74
C ILE A 238 2.00 -18.93 3.27
N GLY A 239 3.01 -18.98 4.15
CA GLY A 239 4.33 -19.53 3.80
C GLY A 239 5.14 -18.59 2.92
N GLY A 240 5.98 -19.15 2.05
CA GLY A 240 6.96 -18.42 1.26
C GLY A 240 8.35 -18.43 1.90
N THR A 241 9.28 -17.69 1.30
CA THR A 241 10.64 -17.55 1.85
C THR A 241 10.92 -16.09 2.10
N ALA A 242 11.49 -15.80 3.28
CA ALA A 242 11.91 -14.46 3.62
C ALA A 242 12.87 -13.89 2.55
N GLY A 243 12.73 -12.60 2.34
CA GLY A 243 13.69 -11.82 1.59
C GLY A 243 15.02 -11.68 2.30
N HIS A 244 15.87 -10.89 1.69
CA HIS A 244 17.10 -10.43 2.31
C HIS A 244 17.13 -8.92 2.23
N GLY A 245 17.47 -8.26 3.33
CA GLY A 245 17.66 -6.81 3.34
C GLY A 245 18.84 -6.41 2.45
N PRO A 246 19.02 -5.11 2.19
CA PRO A 246 20.24 -4.66 1.53
C PRO A 246 21.49 -5.00 2.37
N TYR A 247 22.65 -5.03 1.74
CA TYR A 247 23.91 -5.20 2.48
C TYR A 247 25.09 -4.57 1.74
N MET A 248 26.16 -4.28 2.48
CA MET A 248 27.42 -3.82 1.91
C MET A 248 28.45 -4.95 1.96
N SER A 249 29.08 -5.24 0.83
CA SER A 249 30.17 -6.22 0.77
C SER A 249 31.48 -5.63 1.32
N ARG A 250 32.49 -6.48 1.54
CA ARG A 250 33.80 -6.05 2.06
C ARG A 250 34.52 -5.04 1.16
N SER A 251 34.21 -4.99 -0.14
CA SER A 251 34.75 -4.00 -1.08
C SER A 251 34.04 -2.64 -1.00
N GLY A 252 33.03 -2.49 -0.14
CA GLY A 252 32.21 -1.29 -0.05
C GLY A 252 31.10 -1.21 -1.10
N THR A 253 30.87 -2.27 -1.89
CA THR A 253 29.75 -2.30 -2.84
C THR A 253 28.45 -2.54 -2.09
N VAL A 254 27.47 -1.67 -2.31
CA VAL A 254 26.11 -1.84 -1.77
C VAL A 254 25.30 -2.72 -2.71
N HIS A 255 24.72 -3.78 -2.17
CA HIS A 255 23.85 -4.72 -2.85
C HIS A 255 22.40 -4.47 -2.42
N PRO A 256 21.46 -4.33 -3.37
CA PRO A 256 20.04 -4.25 -3.03
C PRO A 256 19.58 -5.54 -2.34
N GLY A 257 18.60 -5.39 -1.46
CA GLY A 257 17.85 -6.52 -0.94
C GLY A 257 16.92 -7.11 -2.01
N TRP A 258 16.25 -8.20 -1.65
CA TRP A 258 15.16 -8.78 -2.46
C TRP A 258 14.04 -9.24 -1.54
N ALA A 259 12.79 -9.14 -2.00
CA ALA A 259 11.59 -9.41 -1.21
C ALA A 259 11.45 -10.88 -0.72
N GLY A 260 12.17 -11.81 -1.34
CA GLY A 260 11.98 -13.25 -1.13
C GLY A 260 10.92 -13.81 -2.07
N ARG A 261 10.40 -15.01 -1.77
CA ARG A 261 9.35 -15.65 -2.57
C ARG A 261 8.01 -15.49 -1.86
N PRO A 262 6.98 -14.92 -2.51
CA PRO A 262 5.64 -14.86 -1.95
C PRO A 262 5.14 -16.26 -1.57
N GLY A 263 4.33 -16.33 -0.52
CA GLY A 263 3.65 -17.56 -0.11
C GLY A 263 2.50 -17.97 -1.02
N GLU A 264 1.84 -19.05 -0.65
CA GLU A 264 0.65 -19.54 -1.33
C GLU A 264 -0.51 -18.54 -1.18
N ALA A 265 -1.19 -18.25 -2.29
CA ALA A 265 -2.34 -17.36 -2.33
C ALA A 265 -3.54 -17.94 -1.58
N THR A 266 -4.12 -17.13 -0.69
CA THR A 266 -5.33 -17.48 0.05
C THR A 266 -6.51 -16.60 -0.36
N ALA A 267 -7.72 -17.10 -0.18
CA ALA A 267 -8.93 -16.35 -0.51
C ALA A 267 -10.10 -16.71 0.39
N TYR A 268 -11.05 -15.78 0.50
CA TYR A 268 -12.30 -15.98 1.21
C TYR A 268 -13.46 -16.33 0.27
N GLY A 269 -13.31 -16.02 -1.02
CA GLY A 269 -14.24 -16.37 -2.11
C GLY A 269 -14.55 -15.16 -3.00
N SER A 270 -15.61 -15.29 -3.82
CA SER A 270 -16.04 -14.24 -4.74
C SER A 270 -17.55 -14.01 -4.75
N VAL A 271 -17.96 -12.78 -5.05
CA VAL A 271 -19.34 -12.40 -5.38
C VAL A 271 -19.39 -11.84 -6.80
N VAL A 272 -20.39 -12.25 -7.56
CA VAL A 272 -20.69 -11.70 -8.89
C VAL A 272 -22.04 -11.01 -8.84
N VAL A 273 -22.05 -9.73 -9.17
CA VAL A 273 -23.26 -8.91 -9.33
C VAL A 273 -23.46 -8.61 -10.81
N MET A 274 -24.67 -8.85 -11.32
CA MET A 274 -25.05 -8.58 -12.70
C MET A 274 -26.45 -7.97 -12.71
N LEU A 275 -26.67 -6.90 -13.49
CA LEU A 275 -27.96 -6.19 -13.57
C LEU A 275 -28.52 -5.81 -12.17
N GLY A 276 -27.65 -5.33 -11.28
CA GLY A 276 -28.03 -4.97 -9.92
C GLY A 276 -28.51 -6.13 -9.04
N SER A 277 -28.16 -7.38 -9.37
CA SER A 277 -28.52 -8.56 -8.58
C SER A 277 -27.33 -9.49 -8.40
N PRO A 278 -27.14 -10.12 -7.23
CA PRO A 278 -26.11 -11.14 -7.07
C PRO A 278 -26.53 -12.39 -7.87
N VAL A 279 -25.71 -12.79 -8.84
CA VAL A 279 -25.98 -13.95 -9.71
C VAL A 279 -25.14 -15.17 -9.32
N TYR A 280 -24.02 -14.96 -8.62
CA TYR A 280 -23.17 -16.03 -8.12
C TYR A 280 -22.43 -15.59 -6.85
N SER A 281 -22.28 -16.51 -5.90
CA SER A 281 -21.47 -16.34 -4.70
C SER A 281 -20.77 -17.64 -4.37
N ALA A 282 -19.43 -17.62 -4.41
CA ALA A 282 -18.59 -18.68 -3.86
C ALA A 282 -18.37 -18.51 -2.36
N LEU A 283 -18.90 -17.44 -1.76
CA LEU A 283 -18.86 -17.23 -0.32
C LEU A 283 -19.92 -18.07 0.39
N PRO A 284 -19.66 -18.52 1.63
CA PRO A 284 -20.69 -19.15 2.45
C PRO A 284 -21.93 -18.25 2.54
N LYS A 285 -23.11 -18.79 2.22
CA LYS A 285 -24.39 -18.03 2.21
C LYS A 285 -24.68 -17.27 3.51
N ARG A 286 -24.13 -17.75 4.64
CA ARG A 286 -24.26 -17.11 5.96
C ARG A 286 -23.55 -15.76 6.07
N ASN A 287 -22.58 -15.47 5.19
CA ASN A 287 -21.75 -14.27 5.23
C ASN A 287 -22.18 -13.20 4.22
N LEU A 288 -23.07 -13.57 3.27
CA LEU A 288 -23.63 -12.64 2.30
C LEU A 288 -25.01 -12.16 2.78
N TYR A 289 -25.06 -10.95 3.32
CA TYR A 289 -26.32 -10.31 3.69
C TYR A 289 -26.94 -9.67 2.46
N MET A 290 -28.02 -10.29 1.95
CA MET A 290 -28.86 -9.73 0.91
C MET A 290 -30.02 -8.97 1.54
N ALA A 291 -30.01 -7.65 1.42
CA ALA A 291 -31.17 -6.83 1.78
C ALA A 291 -32.08 -6.68 0.56
N PHE A 292 -33.32 -7.14 0.66
CA PHE A 292 -34.34 -6.88 -0.37
C PHE A 292 -35.00 -5.53 -0.07
N SER A 293 -34.99 -4.64 -1.05
CA SER A 293 -35.90 -3.51 -1.04
C SER A 293 -37.20 -3.93 -1.70
N ASP A 294 -38.32 -3.89 -0.99
CA ASP A 294 -39.62 -3.73 -1.63
C ASP A 294 -39.69 -2.32 -2.24
N ARG A 295 -38.94 -2.07 -3.32
CA ARG A 295 -39.32 -1.01 -4.24
C ARG A 295 -40.49 -1.58 -5.04
N ARG A 296 -41.70 -1.45 -4.48
CA ARG A 296 -42.91 -1.55 -5.30
C ARG A 296 -42.73 -0.61 -6.50
N PRO A 297 -43.05 -1.04 -7.73
CA PRO A 297 -42.99 -0.16 -8.87
C PRO A 297 -43.83 1.09 -8.59
N PHE A 298 -43.29 2.25 -8.95
CA PHE A 298 -43.90 3.57 -8.77
C PHE A 298 -45.23 3.74 -9.57
N GLU A 299 -45.66 2.71 -10.30
CA GLU A 299 -46.83 2.73 -11.20
C GLU A 299 -48.17 2.43 -10.52
N ALA A 300 -48.21 2.09 -9.23
CA ALA A 300 -49.49 1.83 -8.53
C ALA A 300 -50.21 3.10 -8.02
N ARG A 301 -49.78 4.32 -8.41
CA ARG A 301 -50.42 5.59 -7.98
C ARG A 301 -51.40 6.22 -8.97
N PHE A 302 -51.59 5.63 -10.16
CA PHE A 302 -52.55 6.12 -11.15
C PHE A 302 -53.64 5.11 -11.55
N ALA A 303 -53.80 4.02 -10.80
CA ALA A 303 -54.97 3.15 -10.95
C ALA A 303 -55.94 3.40 -9.79
N ARG A 304 -57.06 4.07 -10.10
CA ARG A 304 -58.22 4.44 -9.26
C ARG A 304 -58.24 5.88 -8.76
N THR A 305 -58.50 6.79 -9.68
CA THR A 305 -59.62 7.72 -9.52
C THR A 305 -60.62 7.40 -10.61
N SER A 306 -61.70 6.75 -10.20
CA SER A 306 -63.02 6.86 -10.83
C SER A 306 -63.50 8.31 -10.78
#